data_AF-A0A4W5RJH8-F1
#
_entry.id   AF-A0A4W5RJH8-F1
#
_cell.length_a   1.000
_cell.length_b   1.000
_cell.length_c   1.000
_cell.angle_alpha   90.00
_cell.angle_beta   90.00
_cell.angle_gamma   90.00
#
_symmetry.space_group_name_H-M   'P 1'
#
loop_
_entity.id
_entity.type
_entity.pdbx_description
1 polymer ?
#
loop_
_entity_poly.entity_id
_entity_poly.type
_entity_poly.pdbx_seq_one_letter_code
_entity_poly.pdbx_strand_id
1 'polypeptide(L)'
;MFFIHRPTLDINWTGLTNMLDIPGLKVKMDLDVVHKARVLDEWLKLKDVPSGSVHLRLEWLSLLSSADRLSEVIQRNRNMTCKTADPPSAAILSVYLDRAQDLPRKKGNKDPSPMVQLSVQDTTKESRICYLTSDPVWEDAFTFYIQDPRKQELDIQVIHLNISILSLVC
;
A
#
# COMPACT_ATOMS: atom_id res chain seq x y z
N MET A 1 -11.55 3.23 -13.79
CA MET A 1 -11.57 3.99 -12.52
C MET A 1 -12.02 5.41 -12.87
N PHE A 2 -13.11 5.91 -12.30
CA PHE A 2 -13.62 7.26 -12.55
C PHE A 2 -13.63 8.00 -11.22
N PHE A 3 -13.01 9.17 -11.17
CA PHE A 3 -13.04 10.03 -9.99
C PHE A 3 -14.16 11.05 -10.15
N ILE A 4 -15.04 11.16 -9.15
CA ILE A 4 -16.14 12.13 -9.12
C ILE A 4 -15.59 13.58 -9.08
N HIS A 5 -14.34 13.75 -8.64
CA HIS A 5 -13.61 15.02 -8.63
C HIS A 5 -12.21 14.82 -9.24
N ARG A 6 -11.66 15.85 -9.89
CA ARG A 6 -10.27 15.81 -10.40
C ARG A 6 -9.32 15.55 -9.24
N PRO A 7 -8.58 14.44 -9.23
CA PRO A 7 -7.70 14.15 -8.12
C PRO A 7 -6.51 15.11 -8.19
N THR A 8 -6.23 15.79 -7.08
CA THR A 8 -5.10 16.73 -6.97
C THR A 8 -4.04 16.15 -6.05
N LEU A 9 -2.78 16.20 -6.46
CA LEU A 9 -1.68 15.93 -5.55
C LEU A 9 -1.39 17.21 -4.74
N ASP A 10 -1.55 17.11 -3.42
CA ASP A 10 -1.19 18.15 -2.47
C ASP A 10 0.01 17.65 -1.66
N ILE A 11 1.18 18.22 -1.91
CA ILE A 11 2.38 17.88 -1.15
C ILE A 11 2.61 19.00 -0.14
N ASN A 12 2.41 18.69 1.13
CA ASN A 12 2.61 19.60 2.24
C ASN A 12 3.78 19.13 3.10
N TRP A 13 4.84 19.95 3.16
CA TRP A 13 6.08 19.65 3.87
C TRP A 13 6.18 20.40 5.21
N THR A 14 5.10 21.07 5.64
CA THR A 14 5.06 21.69 6.97
C THR A 14 5.23 20.61 8.04
N GLY A 15 6.34 20.63 8.78
CA GLY A 15 6.61 19.70 9.88
C GLY A 15 7.71 18.64 9.66
N LEU A 16 8.49 18.69 8.57
CA LEU A 16 9.72 17.88 8.46
C LEU A 16 10.76 18.41 9.48
N THR A 17 11.04 17.56 10.47
CA THR A 17 11.45 17.83 11.86
C THR A 17 12.78 18.55 12.13
N ASN A 18 13.44 19.19 11.16
CA ASN A 18 14.68 19.93 11.43
C ASN A 18 14.90 21.20 10.59
N MET A 19 13.89 21.72 9.88
CA MET A 19 14.05 23.00 9.21
C MET A 19 12.73 23.76 9.20
N LEU A 20 12.51 24.52 10.28
CA LEU A 20 11.57 25.62 10.49
C LEU A 20 10.17 25.47 9.87
N ASP A 21 9.13 25.69 10.66
CA ASP A 21 7.76 25.93 10.17
C ASP A 21 7.74 27.14 9.22
N ILE A 22 8.12 26.93 7.96
CA ILE A 22 8.09 27.92 6.89
C ILE A 22 6.70 27.79 6.27
N PRO A 23 5.77 28.72 6.57
CA PRO A 23 4.51 28.77 5.83
C PRO A 23 4.83 28.94 4.34
N GLY A 24 4.29 28.06 3.49
CA GLY A 24 4.43 28.13 2.03
C GLY A 24 5.23 27.01 1.34
N LEU A 25 5.62 25.93 2.04
CA LEU A 25 6.15 24.73 1.35
C LEU A 25 5.03 23.85 0.76
N LYS A 26 4.20 24.46 -0.09
CA LYS A 26 3.03 23.82 -0.71
C LYS A 26 3.12 23.87 -2.23
N VAL A 27 2.95 22.71 -2.86
CA VAL A 27 2.74 22.57 -4.31
C VAL A 27 1.42 21.83 -4.53
N LYS A 28 0.54 22.43 -5.34
CA LYS A 28 -0.72 21.82 -5.75
C LYS A 28 -0.72 21.64 -7.27
N MET A 29 -0.94 20.41 -7.72
CA MET A 29 -0.95 20.04 -9.13
C MET A 29 -2.19 19.19 -9.45
N ASP A 30 -2.80 19.45 -10.61
CA ASP A 30 -3.83 18.59 -11.18
C ASP A 30 -3.18 17.32 -11.72
N LEU A 31 -3.62 16.14 -11.25
CA LEU A 31 -3.06 14.87 -11.71
C LEU A 31 -3.35 14.60 -13.19
N ASP A 32 -4.34 15.27 -13.80
CA ASP A 32 -4.56 15.20 -15.25
C ASP A 32 -3.33 15.66 -16.03
N VAL A 33 -2.55 16.60 -15.50
CA VAL A 33 -1.30 17.07 -16.12
C VAL A 33 -0.29 15.92 -16.18
N VAL A 34 -0.11 15.22 -15.06
CA VAL A 34 0.82 14.08 -14.96
C VAL A 34 0.33 12.91 -15.82
N HIS A 35 -0.96 12.60 -15.77
CA HIS A 35 -1.58 11.55 -16.57
C HIS A 35 -1.37 11.78 -18.08
N LYS A 36 -1.59 13.02 -18.56
CA LYS A 36 -1.40 13.37 -19.97
C LYS A 36 0.08 13.41 -20.38
N ALA A 37 0.94 13.96 -19.53
CA ALA A 37 2.37 14.07 -19.81
C ALA A 37 3.09 12.71 -19.75
N ARG A 38 2.52 11.71 -19.04
CA ARG A 38 3.14 10.42 -18.68
C ARG A 38 4.36 10.53 -17.78
N VAL A 39 5.30 11.42 -18.11
CA VAL A 39 6.43 11.80 -17.27
C VAL A 39 6.48 13.31 -17.20
N LEU A 40 6.54 13.86 -16.00
CA LEU A 40 6.75 15.27 -15.71
C LEU A 40 8.06 15.40 -14.95
N ASP A 41 8.99 16.24 -15.39
CA ASP A 41 10.30 16.46 -14.75
C ASP A 41 10.63 17.95 -14.79
N GLU A 42 10.18 18.70 -13.78
CA GLU A 42 10.11 20.17 -13.84
C GLU A 42 10.41 20.83 -12.50
N TRP A 43 10.95 22.05 -12.56
CA TRP A 43 11.08 22.94 -11.40
C TRP A 43 9.77 23.69 -11.14
N LEU A 44 9.13 23.40 -10.02
CA LEU A 44 7.89 24.02 -9.60
C LEU A 44 8.16 25.09 -8.55
N LYS A 45 7.69 26.32 -8.80
CA LYS A 45 7.77 27.40 -7.83
C LYS A 45 6.88 27.13 -6.63
N LEU A 46 7.43 27.35 -5.45
CA LEU A 46 6.69 27.26 -4.19
C LEU A 46 5.70 28.41 -4.07
N LYS A 47 4.54 28.16 -3.47
CA LYS A 47 3.52 29.19 -3.22
C LYS A 47 3.73 29.83 -1.86
N ASP A 48 3.31 31.08 -1.70
CA ASP A 48 3.32 31.77 -0.39
C ASP A 48 4.73 31.94 0.24
N VAL A 49 5.80 31.85 -0.55
CA VAL A 49 7.19 32.17 -0.16
C VAL A 49 7.81 33.18 -1.13
N PRO A 50 8.74 34.06 -0.67
CA PRO A 50 9.35 35.08 -1.54
C PRO A 50 10.19 34.52 -2.70
N SER A 51 10.81 33.36 -2.49
CA SER A 51 11.63 32.66 -3.47
C SER A 51 11.76 31.20 -3.09
N GLY A 52 11.97 30.35 -4.09
CA GLY A 52 12.16 28.91 -3.90
C GLY A 52 11.44 28.10 -4.97
N SER A 53 12.06 27.00 -5.38
CA SER A 53 11.48 26.06 -6.32
C SER A 53 11.87 24.65 -5.90
N VAL A 54 10.99 23.70 -6.18
CA VAL A 54 11.22 22.28 -5.96
C VAL A 54 11.25 21.58 -7.30
N HIS A 55 12.28 20.79 -7.55
CA HIS A 55 12.35 19.94 -8.72
C HIS A 55 11.53 18.67 -8.45
N LEU A 56 10.48 18.43 -9.21
CA LEU A 56 9.67 17.21 -9.10
C LEU A 56 9.74 16.42 -10.39
N ARG A 57 10.09 15.14 -10.25
CA ARG A 57 9.92 14.13 -11.29
C ARG A 57 8.78 13.19 -10.92
N LEU A 58 7.70 13.23 -11.69
CA LEU A 58 6.50 12.42 -11.51
C LEU A 58 6.28 11.55 -12.74
N GLU A 59 5.95 10.28 -12.54
CA GLU A 59 5.66 9.33 -13.62
C GLU A 59 4.30 8.67 -13.40
N TRP A 60 3.45 8.72 -14.42
CA TRP A 60 2.17 8.03 -14.45
C TRP A 60 2.34 6.61 -15.01
N LEU A 61 2.38 5.63 -14.10
CA LEU A 61 2.49 4.22 -14.46
C LEU A 61 1.12 3.65 -14.84
N SER A 62 1.11 2.72 -15.79
CA SER A 62 -0.08 1.96 -16.20
C SER A 62 0.14 0.49 -15.91
N LEU A 63 -0.92 -0.21 -15.50
CA LEU A 63 -0.86 -1.65 -15.31
C LEU A 63 -0.66 -2.34 -16.67
N LEU A 64 0.32 -3.23 -16.73
CA LEU A 64 0.56 -4.06 -17.90
C LEU A 64 -0.15 -5.41 -17.70
N SER A 65 -0.73 -5.96 -18.77
CA SER A 65 -1.40 -7.25 -18.76
C SER A 65 -0.43 -8.45 -18.92
N SER A 66 0.83 -8.20 -19.29
CA SER A 66 1.87 -9.23 -19.42
C SER A 66 3.15 -8.86 -18.68
N ALA A 67 3.94 -9.89 -18.35
CA ALA A 67 5.22 -9.76 -17.65
C ALA A 67 6.42 -9.54 -18.59
N ASP A 68 6.20 -9.33 -19.90
CA ASP A 68 7.27 -9.27 -20.90
C ASP A 68 8.29 -8.16 -20.62
N ARG A 69 7.81 -7.04 -20.07
CA ARG A 69 8.63 -5.88 -19.71
C ARG A 69 9.16 -5.90 -18.28
N LEU A 70 8.86 -6.95 -17.50
CA LEU A 70 9.23 -6.99 -16.08
C LEU A 70 10.74 -6.85 -15.86
N SER A 71 11.56 -7.48 -16.71
CA SER A 71 13.03 -7.37 -16.62
C SER A 71 13.52 -5.93 -16.84
N GLU A 72 12.92 -5.22 -17.81
CA GLU A 72 13.21 -3.80 -18.09
C GLU A 72 12.83 -2.91 -16.89
N VAL A 73 11.64 -3.13 -16.32
CA VAL A 73 11.14 -2.39 -15.16
C VAL A 73 12.03 -2.61 -13.93
N ILE A 74 12.39 -3.85 -13.61
CA ILE A 74 13.28 -4.15 -12.47
C ILE A 74 14.65 -3.48 -12.66
N GLN A 75 15.22 -3.56 -13.86
CA GLN A 75 16.50 -2.93 -14.15
C GLN A 75 16.41 -1.40 -14.02
N ARG A 76 15.33 -0.80 -14.52
CA ARG A 76 15.07 0.63 -14.37
C ARG A 76 14.92 1.03 -12.91
N ASN A 77 14.16 0.28 -12.11
CA ASN A 77 13.94 0.55 -10.69
C ASN A 77 15.25 0.53 -9.88
N ARG A 78 16.17 -0.40 -10.19
CA ARG A 78 17.51 -0.43 -9.59
C ARG A 78 18.36 0.80 -9.91
N ASN A 79 18.21 1.35 -11.12
CA ASN A 79 18.93 2.56 -11.53
C ASN A 79 18.29 3.84 -10.99
N MET A 80 17.04 3.77 -10.48
CA MET A 80 16.28 4.90 -9.96
C MET A 80 16.50 5.13 -8.45
N THR A 81 17.46 4.47 -7.80
CA THR A 81 17.73 4.63 -6.37
C THR A 81 18.08 6.08 -6.03
N CYS A 82 17.04 6.84 -5.69
CA CYS A 82 17.13 8.01 -4.83
C CYS A 82 17.60 7.52 -3.45
N LYS A 83 18.07 8.40 -2.57
CA LYS A 83 18.76 8.09 -1.30
C LYS A 83 17.98 7.24 -0.27
N THR A 84 16.85 6.64 -0.63
CA THR A 84 16.07 5.66 0.14
C THR A 84 16.66 4.26 0.02
N ALA A 85 16.60 3.47 1.09
CA ALA A 85 17.25 2.16 1.19
C ALA A 85 16.73 1.12 0.17
N ASP A 86 15.49 1.26 -0.31
CA ASP A 86 14.82 0.25 -1.13
C ASP A 86 14.44 0.75 -2.55
N PRO A 87 14.50 -0.12 -3.57
CA PRO A 87 14.09 0.21 -4.92
C PRO A 87 12.55 0.34 -5.05
N PRO A 88 12.05 1.08 -6.07
CA PRO A 88 10.63 1.16 -6.35
C PRO A 88 10.01 -0.21 -6.69
N SER A 89 8.69 -0.31 -6.52
CA SER A 89 7.92 -1.50 -6.85
C SER A 89 7.77 -1.68 -8.37
N ALA A 90 7.88 -2.93 -8.84
CA ALA A 90 7.69 -3.31 -10.24
C ALA A 90 6.27 -3.84 -10.52
N ALA A 91 5.56 -4.31 -9.49
CA ALA A 91 4.22 -4.87 -9.63
C ALA A 91 3.33 -4.54 -8.42
N ILE A 92 2.03 -4.74 -8.61
CA ILE A 92 1.01 -4.65 -7.56
C ILE A 92 0.32 -6.01 -7.47
N LEU A 93 0.22 -6.56 -6.27
CA LEU A 93 -0.51 -7.78 -5.97
C LEU A 93 -1.79 -7.41 -5.22
N SER A 94 -2.95 -7.69 -5.82
CA SER A 94 -4.25 -7.53 -5.18
C SER A 94 -4.81 -8.90 -4.80
N VAL A 95 -5.08 -9.10 -3.52
CA VAL A 95 -5.58 -10.36 -2.96
C VAL A 95 -6.99 -10.13 -2.45
N TYR A 96 -7.96 -10.86 -2.99
CA TYR A 96 -9.33 -10.88 -2.48
C TYR A 96 -9.50 -12.09 -1.57
N LEU A 97 -9.65 -11.84 -0.27
CA LEU A 97 -9.90 -12.87 0.73
C LEU A 97 -11.41 -13.05 0.89
N ASP A 98 -11.95 -14.10 0.30
CA ASP A 98 -13.39 -14.42 0.35
C ASP A 98 -13.77 -15.09 1.67
N ARG A 99 -13.47 -16.39 1.81
CA ARG A 99 -13.90 -17.22 2.96
C ARG A 99 -12.99 -18.42 3.19
N ALA A 100 -13.16 -19.08 4.33
CA ALA A 100 -12.65 -20.42 4.60
C ALA A 100 -13.79 -21.34 5.06
N GLN A 101 -13.55 -22.65 5.05
CA GLN A 101 -14.53 -23.65 5.44
C GLN A 101 -13.86 -24.75 6.26
N ASP A 102 -14.61 -25.37 7.17
CA ASP A 102 -14.20 -26.54 7.96
C ASP A 102 -12.89 -26.34 8.74
N LEU A 103 -12.68 -25.12 9.27
CA LEU A 103 -11.47 -24.82 10.04
C LEU A 103 -11.39 -25.69 11.32
N PRO A 104 -10.18 -26.15 11.68
CA PRO A 104 -10.00 -27.08 12.79
C PRO A 104 -10.41 -26.44 14.12
N ARG A 105 -11.23 -27.17 14.88
CA ARG A 105 -11.68 -26.77 16.22
C ARG A 105 -10.59 -27.04 17.25
N LYS A 106 -10.41 -26.12 18.20
CA LYS A 106 -9.49 -26.34 19.34
C LYS A 106 -10.04 -27.40 20.28
N LYS A 107 -9.17 -27.91 21.18
CA LYS A 107 -9.53 -28.87 22.23
C LYS A 107 -10.80 -28.40 22.96
N GLY A 108 -11.83 -29.25 22.97
CA GLY A 108 -13.14 -28.94 23.56
C GLY A 108 -14.28 -28.69 22.57
N ASN A 109 -14.07 -28.93 21.25
CA ASN A 109 -15.10 -28.85 20.20
C ASN A 109 -15.80 -27.47 20.09
N LYS A 110 -15.14 -26.42 20.57
CA LYS A 110 -15.62 -25.03 20.44
C LYS A 110 -15.20 -24.46 19.10
N ASP A 111 -16.09 -23.70 18.49
CA ASP A 111 -15.79 -23.01 17.24
C ASP A 111 -14.69 -21.96 17.45
N PRO A 112 -13.73 -21.86 16.50
CA PRO A 112 -12.64 -20.93 16.60
C PRO A 112 -13.09 -19.49 16.33
N SER A 113 -12.20 -18.53 16.60
CA SER A 113 -12.35 -17.15 16.10
C SER A 113 -11.18 -16.81 15.17
N PRO A 114 -11.28 -17.19 13.88
CA PRO A 114 -10.17 -17.06 12.93
C PRO A 114 -9.95 -15.62 12.44
N MET A 115 -8.68 -15.31 12.21
CA MET A 115 -8.17 -14.13 11.51
C MET A 115 -7.13 -14.60 10.48
N VAL A 116 -6.99 -13.91 9.36
CA VAL A 116 -5.96 -14.21 8.36
C VAL A 116 -4.89 -13.14 8.40
N GLN A 117 -3.64 -13.56 8.47
CA GLN A 117 -2.47 -12.73 8.26
C GLN A 117 -1.92 -13.01 6.86
N LEU A 118 -1.79 -11.96 6.06
CA LEU A 118 -1.20 -11.98 4.73
C LEU A 118 0.13 -11.22 4.77
N SER A 119 1.21 -11.87 4.37
CA SER A 119 2.56 -11.31 4.45
C SER A 119 3.29 -11.43 3.11
N VAL A 120 3.98 -10.36 2.71
CA VAL A 120 4.95 -10.36 1.62
C VAL A 120 6.22 -9.70 2.15
N GLN A 121 7.26 -10.51 2.36
CA GLN A 121 8.49 -10.07 3.07
C GLN A 121 8.14 -9.39 4.40
N ASP A 122 8.60 -8.16 4.62
CA ASP A 122 8.41 -7.41 5.86
C ASP A 122 7.03 -6.72 5.95
N THR A 123 6.23 -6.77 4.89
CA THR A 123 4.89 -6.18 4.87
C THR A 123 3.85 -7.22 5.27
N THR A 124 3.22 -7.01 6.42
CA THR A 124 2.13 -7.85 6.92
C THR A 124 0.83 -7.06 7.00
N LYS A 125 -0.28 -7.70 6.62
CA LYS A 125 -1.65 -7.19 6.74
C LYS A 125 -2.55 -8.24 7.38
N GLU A 126 -3.52 -7.79 8.15
CA GLU A 126 -4.42 -8.67 8.90
C GLU A 126 -5.87 -8.43 8.48
N SER A 127 -6.65 -9.51 8.40
CA SER A 127 -8.09 -9.42 8.22
C SER A 127 -8.79 -9.03 9.51
N ARG A 128 -10.10 -8.74 9.40
CA ARG A 128 -10.98 -8.80 10.57
C ARG A 128 -11.01 -10.20 11.18
N ILE A 129 -11.35 -10.25 12.47
CA ILE A 129 -11.61 -11.51 13.18
C ILE A 129 -13.06 -11.93 12.87
N CYS A 130 -13.26 -13.18 12.47
CA CYS A 130 -14.58 -13.80 12.46
C CYS A 130 -14.76 -14.55 13.77
N TYR A 131 -15.85 -14.29 14.50
CA TYR A 131 -16.05 -14.85 15.84
C TYR A 131 -16.82 -16.17 15.79
N LEU A 132 -16.37 -17.14 16.59
CA LEU A 132 -17.07 -18.40 16.88
C LEU A 132 -17.60 -19.13 15.63
N THR A 133 -16.75 -19.32 14.62
CA THR A 133 -17.11 -20.02 13.39
C THR A 133 -15.95 -20.81 12.81
N SER A 134 -16.23 -22.02 12.30
CA SER A 134 -15.32 -22.81 11.46
C SER A 134 -15.34 -22.37 9.99
N ASP A 135 -16.31 -21.54 9.60
CA ASP A 135 -16.63 -21.19 8.22
C ASP A 135 -16.67 -19.66 8.05
N PRO A 136 -15.54 -18.96 8.28
CA PRO A 136 -15.49 -17.51 8.28
C PRO A 136 -15.62 -16.92 6.87
N VAL A 137 -16.26 -15.75 6.79
CA VAL A 137 -16.41 -14.95 5.57
C VAL A 137 -15.81 -13.56 5.81
N TRP A 138 -14.78 -13.20 5.05
CA TRP A 138 -14.08 -11.92 5.13
C TRP A 138 -14.48 -10.96 4.02
N GLU A 139 -14.57 -11.42 2.78
CA GLU A 139 -14.93 -10.60 1.60
C GLU A 139 -14.15 -9.27 1.54
N ASP A 140 -12.84 -9.33 1.78
CA ASP A 140 -11.98 -8.15 1.93
C ASP A 140 -10.81 -8.18 0.94
N ALA A 141 -10.32 -7.00 0.55
CA ALA A 141 -9.29 -6.84 -0.47
C ALA A 141 -8.01 -6.23 0.10
N PHE A 142 -6.89 -6.91 -0.10
CA PHE A 142 -5.56 -6.49 0.33
C PHE A 142 -4.70 -6.14 -0.88
N THR A 143 -3.90 -5.07 -0.78
CA THR A 143 -2.99 -4.66 -1.86
C THR A 143 -1.56 -4.59 -1.36
N PHE A 144 -0.65 -5.30 -2.02
CA PHE A 144 0.78 -5.31 -1.77
C PHE A 144 1.55 -4.70 -2.94
N TYR A 145 2.61 -3.97 -2.65
CA TYR A 145 3.53 -3.43 -3.64
C TYR A 145 4.76 -4.32 -3.71
N ILE A 146 5.06 -4.84 -4.90
CA ILE A 146 6.05 -5.90 -5.12
C ILE A 146 7.23 -5.32 -5.88
N GLN A 147 8.44 -5.44 -5.32
CA GLN A 147 9.68 -5.00 -5.96
C GLN A 147 10.13 -5.96 -7.07
N ASP A 148 10.13 -7.27 -6.78
CA ASP A 148 10.48 -8.32 -7.74
C ASP A 148 9.56 -9.54 -7.52
N PRO A 149 8.52 -9.73 -8.37
CA PRO A 149 7.57 -10.83 -8.23
C PRO A 149 8.20 -12.20 -8.51
N ARG A 150 9.48 -12.27 -8.93
CA ARG A 150 10.21 -13.54 -9.10
C ARG A 150 10.87 -14.03 -7.82
N LYS A 151 10.96 -13.17 -6.80
CA LYS A 151 11.69 -13.44 -5.54
C LYS A 151 10.82 -13.31 -4.29
N GLN A 152 9.67 -12.66 -4.42
CA GLN A 152 8.76 -12.39 -3.32
C GLN A 152 7.61 -13.37 -3.34
N GLU A 153 7.29 -13.93 -2.19
CA GLU A 153 6.20 -14.88 -1.99
C GLU A 153 5.13 -14.26 -1.09
N LEU A 154 3.89 -14.70 -1.29
CA LEU A 154 2.76 -14.36 -0.44
C LEU A 154 2.56 -15.49 0.58
N ASP A 155 2.80 -15.18 1.84
CA ASP A 155 2.48 -16.04 2.96
C ASP A 155 1.07 -15.74 3.48
N ILE A 156 0.27 -16.78 3.67
CA ILE A 156 -1.08 -16.68 4.23
C ILE A 156 -1.18 -17.59 5.44
N GLN A 157 -1.49 -17.01 6.60
CA GLN A 157 -1.61 -17.74 7.85
C GLN A 157 -2.99 -17.52 8.47
N VAL A 158 -3.68 -18.60 8.83
CA VAL A 158 -4.93 -18.55 9.59
C VAL A 158 -4.58 -18.66 11.07
N ILE A 159 -4.90 -17.60 11.83
CA ILE A 159 -4.61 -17.49 13.25
C ILE A 159 -5.91 -17.66 14.03
N HIS A 160 -5.89 -18.53 15.04
CA HIS A 160 -7.01 -18.73 15.95
C HIS A 160 -6.80 -17.96 17.26
N LEU A 161 -7.53 -16.86 17.44
CA LEU A 161 -7.46 -16.08 18.68
C LEU A 161 -8.21 -16.79 19.82
N ASN A 162 -7.54 -16.95 20.96
CA ASN A 162 -8.20 -17.37 22.20
C ASN A 162 -8.87 -16.14 22.79
N ILE A 163 -10.14 -15.92 22.43
CA ILE A 163 -10.97 -14.95 23.13
C ILE A 163 -11.44 -15.65 24.40
N SER A 164 -10.56 -15.71 25.40
CA SER A 164 -11.02 -15.84 26.77
C SER A 164 -11.83 -14.58 27.02
N ILE A 165 -13.16 -14.73 27.06
CA ILE A 165 -14.07 -13.66 27.46
C ILE A 165 -13.55 -13.22 28.83
N LEU A 166 -12.79 -12.13 28.89
CA LEU A 166 -12.70 -11.31 30.08
C LEU A 166 -14.12 -10.78 30.23
N SER A 167 -14.96 -11.58 30.89
CA SER A 167 -16.12 -11.07 31.56
C SER A 167 -15.58 -9.96 32.45
N LEU A 168 -15.73 -8.71 32.02
CA LEU A 168 -15.91 -7.61 32.96
C LEU A 168 -17.14 -8.00 33.77
N VAL A 169 -16.89 -8.70 34.88
CA VAL A 169 -17.76 -8.65 36.03
C VAL A 169 -17.74 -7.17 36.45
N CYS A 170 -18.93 -6.57 36.55
CA CYS A 170 -19.13 -5.25 37.11
C CYS A 170 -18.43 -5.07 38.46
#